data_AF-A0A3D4JCH7-F1
#
_entry.id   AF-A0A3D4JCH7-F1
#
_cell.length_a   1.000
_cell.length_b   1.000
_cell.length_c   1.000
_cell.angle_alpha   90.00
_cell.angle_beta   90.00
_cell.angle_gamma   90.00
#
_symmetry.space_group_name_H-M   'P 1'
#
loop_
_entity.id
_entity.type
_entity.pdbx_description
1 polymer ?
#
loop_
_entity_poly.entity_id
_entity_poly.type
_entity_poly.pdbx_seq_one_letter_code
_entity_poly.pdbx_strand_id
1 'polypeptide(L)'
;MVQARIKVKLFIMLRNILSKFQFFRAPEKNRGSWHKTKAQSLVEFAITLPVLILLFSGMVEFGFLLNTYLSLQDATRAAARAYANTAPFEIENPGTPSQTIVFDEDFPENVANFVVETLAPAPGYAVRTIEMDATRDNILISVISVDTDEEAEPPVITSIVRYPTGSEYYYHYIDSIPSSVYTDTSIENYMTANGTTPVDSGLLIIEIYYSYEGTLGLPWTAPFFSNSNPAMLYASTIMPLVAAKP
;
A
#
# COMPACT_ATOMS: atom_id res chain seq x y z
N MET A 1 14.22 -28.56 -108.02
CA MET A 1 15.05 -28.34 -106.80
C MET A 1 15.06 -26.87 -106.34
N VAL A 2 13.91 -26.16 -106.42
CA VAL A 2 13.79 -24.72 -106.05
C VAL A 2 12.83 -24.52 -104.86
N GLN A 3 11.83 -25.39 -104.70
CA GLN A 3 10.83 -25.37 -103.61
C GLN A 3 11.42 -25.62 -102.20
N ALA A 4 12.51 -26.39 -102.07
CA ALA A 4 13.11 -26.71 -100.76
C ALA A 4 13.95 -25.54 -100.17
N ARG A 5 14.53 -24.68 -101.01
CA ARG A 5 15.33 -23.51 -100.55
C ARG A 5 14.47 -22.36 -100.04
N ILE A 6 13.20 -22.27 -100.46
CA ILE A 6 12.27 -21.20 -100.05
C ILE A 6 11.70 -21.48 -98.64
N LYS A 7 11.37 -22.74 -98.31
CA LYS A 7 10.88 -23.11 -96.97
C LYS A 7 11.91 -22.91 -95.86
N VAL A 8 13.19 -23.17 -96.12
CA VAL A 8 14.27 -22.97 -95.13
C VAL A 8 14.55 -21.47 -94.91
N LYS A 9 14.52 -20.66 -95.98
CA LYS A 9 14.72 -19.20 -95.90
C LYS A 9 13.56 -18.51 -95.18
N LEU A 10 12.32 -18.98 -95.38
CA LEU A 10 11.12 -18.48 -94.69
C LEU A 10 11.10 -18.89 -93.20
N PHE A 11 11.54 -20.10 -92.85
CA PHE A 11 11.61 -20.57 -91.46
C PHE A 11 12.70 -19.87 -90.64
N ILE A 12 13.87 -19.60 -91.24
CA ILE A 12 14.95 -18.82 -90.60
C ILE A 12 14.55 -17.33 -90.45
N MET A 13 13.82 -16.78 -91.43
CA MET A 13 13.32 -15.41 -91.38
C MET A 13 12.20 -15.23 -90.34
N LEU A 14 11.29 -16.21 -90.19
CA LEU A 14 10.28 -16.20 -89.12
C LEU A 14 10.88 -16.35 -87.72
N ARG A 15 11.96 -17.14 -87.56
CA ARG A 15 12.63 -17.31 -86.25
C ARG A 15 13.33 -16.04 -85.76
N ASN A 16 13.88 -15.23 -86.68
CA ASN A 16 14.51 -13.94 -86.35
C ASN A 16 13.49 -12.79 -86.16
N ILE A 17 12.25 -12.95 -86.66
CA ILE A 17 11.16 -11.99 -86.45
C ILE A 17 10.44 -12.24 -85.12
N LEU A 18 10.34 -13.50 -84.68
CA LEU A 18 9.72 -13.86 -83.41
C LEU A 18 10.61 -13.61 -82.18
N SER A 19 11.94 -13.55 -82.32
CA SER A 19 12.85 -13.21 -81.21
C SER A 19 12.99 -11.71 -80.92
N LYS A 20 12.51 -10.84 -81.83
CA LYS A 20 12.47 -9.39 -81.64
C LYS A 20 11.20 -8.89 -80.94
N PHE A 21 10.26 -9.78 -80.63
CA PHE A 21 9.01 -9.48 -79.92
C PHE A 21 9.09 -9.72 -78.39
N GLN A 22 10.26 -9.48 -77.79
CA GLN A 22 10.42 -9.39 -76.32
C GLN A 22 10.60 -7.95 -75.81
N PHE A 23 10.16 -6.96 -76.59
CA PHE A 23 10.31 -5.54 -76.24
C PHE A 23 8.96 -4.86 -76.00
N PHE A 24 8.20 -5.39 -75.06
CA PHE A 24 7.28 -4.57 -74.25
C PHE A 24 7.39 -5.08 -72.82
N ARG A 25 8.51 -4.76 -72.17
CA ARG A 25 8.49 -4.60 -70.72
C ARG A 25 7.54 -3.43 -70.51
N ALA A 26 6.32 -3.72 -70.04
CA ALA A 26 5.40 -2.69 -69.58
C ALA A 26 6.22 -1.71 -68.72
N PRO A 27 6.04 -0.39 -68.85
CA PRO A 27 6.68 0.52 -67.92
C PRO A 27 6.28 0.02 -66.55
N GLU A 28 7.27 -0.48 -65.79
CA GLU A 28 7.07 -0.82 -64.40
C GLU A 28 6.58 0.49 -63.81
N LYS A 29 5.26 0.53 -63.54
CA LYS A 29 4.61 1.68 -62.96
C LYS A 29 5.33 1.81 -61.63
N ASN A 30 6.33 2.68 -61.61
CA ASN A 30 7.06 3.06 -60.43
C ASN A 30 6.03 3.85 -59.64
N ARG A 31 5.12 3.10 -59.00
CA ARG A 31 4.25 3.52 -57.94
C ARG A 31 5.26 3.87 -56.87
N GLY A 32 5.80 5.08 -56.95
CA GLY A 32 6.69 5.62 -55.93
C GLY A 32 6.07 5.20 -54.62
N SER A 33 6.80 4.43 -53.82
CA SER A 33 6.28 3.95 -52.56
C SER A 33 5.97 5.22 -51.78
N TRP A 34 4.69 5.59 -51.78
CA TRP A 34 4.16 6.61 -50.90
C TRP A 34 4.64 6.14 -49.53
N HIS A 35 5.59 6.86 -48.96
CA HIS A 35 6.25 6.45 -47.73
C HIS A 35 5.17 6.32 -46.66
N LYS A 36 4.70 5.08 -46.46
CA LYS A 36 3.66 4.70 -45.49
C LYS A 36 4.14 4.87 -44.04
N THR A 37 5.39 5.30 -43.84
CA THR A 37 6.05 5.42 -42.54
C THR A 37 5.57 6.62 -41.72
N LYS A 38 5.13 7.73 -42.35
CA LYS A 38 4.73 8.94 -41.60
C LYS A 38 3.40 8.80 -40.85
N ALA A 39 2.45 8.02 -41.39
CA ALA A 39 1.17 7.77 -40.72
C ALA A 39 1.25 6.62 -39.70
N GLN A 40 2.14 5.66 -39.92
CA GLN A 40 2.31 4.51 -39.03
C GLN A 40 2.88 4.92 -37.66
N SER A 41 3.91 5.77 -37.64
CA SER A 41 4.48 6.28 -36.37
C SER A 41 3.48 7.08 -35.53
N LEU A 42 2.56 7.82 -36.17
CA LEU A 42 1.47 8.52 -35.48
C LEU A 42 0.49 7.54 -34.83
N VAL A 43 0.15 6.44 -35.52
CA VAL A 43 -0.75 5.40 -34.98
C VAL A 43 -0.08 4.63 -33.84
N GLU A 44 1.20 4.27 -33.99
CA GLU A 44 1.97 3.61 -32.93
C GLU A 44 2.05 4.51 -31.69
N PHE A 45 2.36 5.80 -31.85
CA PHE A 45 2.36 6.75 -30.74
C PHE A 45 0.98 6.93 -30.11
N ALA A 46 -0.09 7.01 -30.91
CA ALA A 46 -1.46 7.15 -30.40
C ALA A 46 -1.91 5.95 -29.55
N ILE A 47 -1.35 4.75 -29.78
CA ILE A 47 -1.64 3.55 -29.00
C ILE A 47 -0.72 3.44 -27.77
N THR A 48 0.55 3.83 -27.89
CA THR A 48 1.49 3.78 -26.75
C THR A 48 1.22 4.88 -25.72
N LEU A 49 0.77 6.06 -26.15
CA LEU A 49 0.56 7.20 -25.26
C LEU A 49 -0.46 6.92 -24.13
N PRO A 50 -1.66 6.35 -24.39
CA PRO A 50 -2.58 5.98 -23.31
C PRO A 50 -1.98 4.98 -22.31
N VAL A 51 -1.21 4.00 -22.78
CA VAL A 51 -0.53 3.02 -21.91
C VAL A 51 0.51 3.72 -21.03
N LEU A 52 1.26 4.67 -21.60
CA LEU A 52 2.23 5.47 -20.86
C LEU A 52 1.55 6.34 -19.80
N ILE A 53 0.40 6.95 -20.11
CA ILE A 53 -0.38 7.75 -19.16
C ILE A 53 -0.90 6.89 -18.01
N LEU A 54 -1.40 5.69 -18.30
CA LEU A 54 -1.86 4.75 -17.27
C LEU A 54 -0.71 4.33 -16.34
N LEU A 55 0.45 3.99 -16.92
CA LEU A 55 1.63 3.59 -16.14
C LEU A 55 2.18 4.75 -15.31
N PHE A 56 2.27 5.94 -15.89
CA PHE A 56 2.77 7.13 -15.19
C PHE A 56 1.83 7.55 -14.07
N SER A 57 0.52 7.61 -14.33
CA SER A 57 -0.47 7.95 -13.30
C SER A 57 -0.50 6.91 -12.18
N GLY A 58 -0.41 5.61 -12.50
CA GLY A 58 -0.30 4.55 -11.48
C GLY A 58 0.95 4.70 -10.62
N MET A 59 2.09 5.04 -11.21
CA MET A 59 3.33 5.31 -10.48
C MET A 59 3.21 6.52 -9.55
N VAL A 60 2.58 7.61 -10.01
CA VAL A 60 2.37 8.81 -9.18
C VAL A 60 1.40 8.53 -8.03
N GLU A 61 0.27 7.87 -8.32
CA GLU A 61 -0.73 7.50 -7.31
C GLU A 61 -0.13 6.56 -6.25
N PHE A 62 0.66 5.58 -6.68
CA PHE A 62 1.41 4.72 -5.76
C PHE A 62 2.40 5.50 -4.89
N GLY A 63 3.05 6.54 -5.44
CA GLY A 63 3.91 7.43 -4.67
C GLY A 63 3.15 8.15 -3.55
N PHE A 64 1.94 8.62 -3.80
CA PHE A 64 1.09 9.23 -2.77
C PHE A 64 0.61 8.22 -1.72
N LEU A 65 0.24 7.01 -2.15
CA LEU A 65 -0.13 5.92 -1.25
C LEU A 65 1.04 5.57 -0.32
N LEU A 66 2.24 5.35 -0.88
CA LEU A 66 3.43 5.01 -0.11
C LEU A 66 3.81 6.13 0.86
N ASN A 67 3.74 7.39 0.43
CA ASN A 67 4.00 8.52 1.31
C ASN A 67 3.00 8.59 2.48
N THR A 68 1.73 8.31 2.21
CA THR A 68 0.69 8.23 3.26
C THR A 68 1.02 7.10 4.23
N TYR A 69 1.32 5.90 3.73
CA TYR A 69 1.72 4.76 4.54
C TYR A 69 2.93 5.06 5.45
N LEU A 70 3.99 5.68 4.92
CA LEU A 70 5.15 6.07 5.71
C LEU A 70 4.79 7.08 6.81
N SER A 71 3.89 8.03 6.51
CA SER A 71 3.43 9.01 7.50
C SER A 71 2.64 8.35 8.64
N LEU A 72 1.77 7.37 8.34
CA LEU A 72 1.07 6.58 9.35
C LEU A 72 2.06 5.80 10.23
N GLN A 73 3.08 5.19 9.62
CA GLN A 73 4.10 4.45 10.34
C GLN A 73 4.94 5.36 11.24
N ASP A 74 5.28 6.56 10.78
CA ASP A 74 6.04 7.52 11.58
C ASP A 74 5.19 8.10 12.72
N ALA A 75 3.89 8.33 12.50
CA ALA A 75 2.96 8.78 13.53
C ALA A 75 2.80 7.75 14.66
N THR A 76 2.58 6.46 14.34
CA THR A 76 2.53 5.40 15.37
C THR A 76 3.82 5.33 16.18
N ARG A 77 4.98 5.48 15.53
CA ARG A 77 6.28 5.46 16.21
C ARG A 77 6.50 6.68 17.10
N ALA A 78 6.11 7.86 16.63
CA ALA A 78 6.23 9.08 17.40
C ALA A 78 5.35 9.02 18.65
N ALA A 79 4.10 8.58 18.51
CA ALA A 79 3.16 8.40 19.61
C ALA A 79 3.68 7.36 20.61
N ALA A 80 4.10 6.19 20.14
CA ALA A 80 4.61 5.14 21.03
C ALA A 80 5.82 5.62 21.84
N ARG A 81 6.74 6.37 21.22
CA ARG A 81 7.90 6.95 21.92
C ARG A 81 7.51 7.99 22.97
N ALA A 82 6.53 8.84 22.66
CA ALA A 82 6.07 9.89 23.56
C ALA A 82 5.40 9.31 24.81
N TYR A 83 4.64 8.21 24.65
CA TYR A 83 3.83 7.64 25.74
C TYR A 83 4.41 6.39 26.41
N ALA A 84 5.49 5.79 25.88
CA ALA A 84 6.15 4.63 26.49
C ALA A 84 6.70 4.86 27.91
N ASN A 85 6.93 6.13 28.29
CA ASN A 85 7.41 6.52 29.63
C ASN A 85 6.33 7.21 30.48
N THR A 86 5.10 7.30 29.98
CA THR A 86 3.97 7.90 30.70
C THR A 86 3.21 6.81 31.45
N ALA A 87 2.70 7.11 32.64
CA ALA A 87 1.91 6.16 33.41
C ALA A 87 0.47 6.11 32.86
N PRO A 88 -0.05 4.93 32.45
CA PRO A 88 -1.44 4.77 32.04
C PRO A 88 -2.37 4.50 33.25
N PHE A 89 -1.85 4.66 34.47
CA PHE A 89 -2.58 4.43 35.69
C PHE A 89 -2.52 5.66 36.56
N GLU A 90 -3.64 5.96 37.21
CA GLU A 90 -3.76 7.02 38.17
C GLU A 90 -4.19 6.49 39.54
N ILE A 91 -4.04 7.36 40.53
CA ILE A 91 -4.36 7.06 41.91
C ILE A 91 -5.75 7.61 42.21
N GLU A 92 -6.69 6.72 42.45
CA GLU A 92 -8.00 7.10 42.95
C GLU A 92 -7.92 7.46 44.45
N ASN A 93 -8.54 8.58 44.85
CA ASN A 93 -8.62 9.05 46.24
C ASN A 93 -7.24 9.28 46.93
N PRO A 94 -6.39 10.18 46.40
CA PRO A 94 -5.05 10.40 46.92
C PRO A 94 -5.07 10.88 48.38
N GLY A 95 -4.24 10.27 49.23
CA GLY A 95 -4.11 10.63 50.64
C GLY A 95 -5.13 9.97 51.58
N THR A 96 -5.97 9.07 51.06
CA THR A 96 -6.84 8.22 51.87
C THR A 96 -6.21 6.85 52.13
N PRO A 97 -6.54 6.16 53.24
CA PRO A 97 -6.06 4.79 53.49
C PRO A 97 -6.66 3.74 52.53
N SER A 98 -7.62 4.12 51.67
CA SER A 98 -8.27 3.25 50.67
C SER A 98 -7.82 3.60 49.24
N GLN A 99 -6.53 3.92 49.08
CA GLN A 99 -5.95 4.26 47.79
C GLN A 99 -6.03 3.07 46.82
N THR A 100 -6.53 3.31 45.61
CA THR A 100 -6.64 2.30 44.55
C THR A 100 -5.92 2.80 43.30
N ILE A 101 -5.20 1.92 42.62
CA ILE A 101 -4.63 2.20 41.31
C ILE A 101 -5.68 1.83 40.27
N VAL A 102 -6.07 2.80 39.45
CA VAL A 102 -7.06 2.64 38.38
C VAL A 102 -6.43 2.99 37.04
N PHE A 103 -6.96 2.42 35.96
CA PHE A 103 -6.53 2.78 34.62
C PHE A 103 -7.02 4.19 34.29
N ASP A 104 -6.14 5.01 33.72
CA ASP A 104 -6.47 6.34 33.22
C ASP A 104 -7.17 6.19 31.86
N GLU A 105 -8.49 6.37 31.84
CA GLU A 105 -9.30 6.26 30.63
C GLU A 105 -8.97 7.34 29.59
N ASP A 106 -8.34 8.45 29.99
CA ASP A 106 -7.90 9.51 29.07
C ASP A 106 -6.57 9.13 28.38
N PHE A 107 -5.81 8.17 28.91
CA PHE A 107 -4.50 7.79 28.36
C PHE A 107 -4.58 7.37 26.88
N PRO A 108 -5.46 6.42 26.48
CA PRO A 108 -5.61 6.06 25.07
C PRO A 108 -6.06 7.22 24.18
N GLU A 109 -6.96 8.08 24.67
CA GLU A 109 -7.44 9.25 23.93
C GLU A 109 -6.30 10.23 23.67
N ASN A 110 -5.46 10.50 24.67
CA ASN A 110 -4.29 11.35 24.54
C ASN A 110 -3.28 10.81 23.51
N VAL A 111 -3.07 9.48 23.47
CA VAL A 111 -2.25 8.81 22.46
C VAL A 111 -2.85 8.97 21.06
N ALA A 112 -4.16 8.74 20.91
CA ALA A 112 -4.87 8.88 19.64
C ALA A 112 -4.80 10.32 19.10
N ASN A 113 -5.06 11.30 19.96
CA ASN A 113 -4.99 12.72 19.62
C ASN A 113 -3.58 13.12 19.16
N PHE A 114 -2.54 12.59 19.80
CA PHE A 114 -1.15 12.82 19.37
C PHE A 114 -0.88 12.26 17.96
N VAL A 115 -1.41 11.08 17.64
CA VAL A 115 -1.32 10.50 16.28
C VAL A 115 -2.00 11.41 15.26
N VAL A 116 -3.23 11.86 15.55
CA VAL A 116 -4.00 12.75 14.67
C VAL A 116 -3.27 14.08 14.45
N GLU A 117 -2.74 14.69 15.52
CA GLU A 117 -1.96 15.93 15.42
C GLU A 117 -0.68 15.75 14.60
N THR A 118 -0.03 14.60 14.71
CA THR A 118 1.17 14.28 13.93
C THR A 118 0.85 14.15 12.42
N LEU A 119 -0.32 13.61 12.08
CA LEU A 119 -0.76 13.40 10.69
C LEU A 119 -1.35 14.67 10.04
N ALA A 120 -1.99 15.52 10.83
CA ALA A 120 -2.62 16.75 10.38
C ALA A 120 -2.32 17.92 11.35
N PRO A 121 -1.08 18.44 11.34
CA PRO A 121 -0.72 19.56 12.21
C PRO A 121 -1.53 20.81 11.89
N ALA A 122 -1.81 21.62 12.92
CA ALA A 122 -2.74 22.74 12.92
C ALA A 122 -2.64 23.69 11.69
N PRO A 123 -3.77 24.34 11.29
CA PRO A 123 -3.82 25.19 10.10
C PRO A 123 -2.83 26.35 10.16
N GLY A 124 -2.04 26.50 9.09
CA GLY A 124 -1.00 27.54 8.97
C GLY A 124 0.29 27.05 8.33
N TYR A 125 0.49 25.74 8.28
CA TYR A 125 1.57 25.10 7.55
C TYR A 125 1.10 24.68 6.15
N ALA A 126 1.86 25.05 5.11
CA ALA A 126 1.62 24.57 3.74
C ALA A 126 2.15 23.15 3.56
N VAL A 127 1.69 22.23 4.42
CA VAL A 127 2.10 20.82 4.44
C VAL A 127 0.88 19.98 4.10
N ARG A 128 1.10 18.85 3.42
CA ARG A 128 0.03 17.89 3.17
C ARG A 128 -0.43 17.30 4.50
N THR A 129 -1.71 17.43 4.80
CA THR A 129 -2.36 16.80 5.95
C THR A 129 -2.92 15.44 5.54
N ILE A 130 -2.87 14.47 6.45
CA ILE A 130 -3.59 13.20 6.34
C ILE A 130 -4.71 13.29 7.36
N GLU A 131 -5.88 13.73 6.90
CA GLU A 131 -7.07 13.83 7.74
C GLU A 131 -7.65 12.44 7.94
N MET A 132 -7.87 12.07 9.21
CA MET A 132 -8.54 10.82 9.57
C MET A 132 -10.04 11.04 9.57
N ASP A 133 -10.76 10.24 8.79
CA ASP A 133 -12.22 10.21 8.80
C ASP A 133 -12.70 9.25 9.86
N ALA A 134 -13.30 9.81 10.89
CA ALA A 134 -13.78 9.10 12.03
C ALA A 134 -14.78 7.96 11.64
N THR A 135 -15.54 8.11 10.55
CA THR A 135 -16.48 7.07 10.09
C THR A 135 -15.83 5.86 9.40
N ARG A 136 -14.53 5.94 9.07
CA ARG A 136 -13.83 4.95 8.22
C ARG A 136 -12.43 4.55 8.71
N ASP A 137 -11.73 5.43 9.43
CA ASP A 137 -10.32 5.30 9.81
C ASP A 137 -10.11 5.17 11.32
N ASN A 138 -9.40 4.13 11.75
CA ASN A 138 -9.33 3.69 13.14
C ASN A 138 -7.95 3.84 13.73
N ILE A 139 -7.91 4.05 15.05
CA ILE A 139 -6.69 3.96 15.86
C ILE A 139 -6.96 3.02 17.04
N LEU A 140 -6.27 1.89 17.13
CA LEU A 140 -6.37 1.01 18.30
C LEU A 140 -5.18 1.28 19.21
N ILE A 141 -5.45 1.46 20.50
CA ILE A 141 -4.43 1.60 21.52
C ILE A 141 -4.63 0.49 22.53
N SER A 142 -3.64 -0.39 22.68
CA SER A 142 -3.68 -1.45 23.68
C SER A 142 -2.54 -1.26 24.68
N VAL A 143 -2.91 -1.18 25.95
CA VAL A 143 -1.99 -1.28 27.08
C VAL A 143 -2.09 -2.70 27.64
N ILE A 144 -0.97 -3.41 27.71
CA ILE A 144 -0.94 -4.82 28.08
C ILE A 144 0.10 -5.02 29.18
N SER A 145 -0.30 -5.74 30.23
CA SER A 145 0.61 -6.28 31.25
C SER A 145 0.71 -7.78 31.04
N VAL A 146 1.95 -8.28 30.97
CA VAL A 146 2.28 -9.70 30.88
C VAL A 146 3.02 -10.09 32.14
N ASP A 147 2.43 -11.01 32.89
CA ASP A 147 2.96 -11.59 34.13
C ASP A 147 3.51 -12.98 33.82
N THR A 148 4.69 -13.28 34.35
CA THR A 148 5.44 -14.51 34.14
C THR A 148 5.90 -15.07 35.48
N ASP A 149 5.69 -16.37 35.67
CA ASP A 149 6.34 -17.13 36.74
C ASP A 149 7.80 -17.38 36.31
N GLU A 150 8.68 -16.46 36.68
CA GLU A 150 10.11 -16.53 36.39
C GLU A 150 10.82 -17.63 37.21
N GLU A 151 10.19 -18.14 38.28
CA GLU A 151 10.70 -19.25 39.09
C GLU A 151 10.35 -20.63 38.52
N ALA A 152 9.40 -20.72 37.58
CA ALA A 152 9.09 -21.96 36.87
C ALA A 152 10.24 -22.40 35.94
N GLU A 153 10.40 -23.71 35.74
CA GLU A 153 11.43 -24.30 34.89
C GLU A 153 10.80 -25.13 33.75
N PRO A 154 10.64 -24.58 32.52
CA PRO A 154 11.01 -23.22 32.10
C PRO A 154 10.00 -22.15 32.57
N PRO A 155 10.38 -20.85 32.57
CA PRO A 155 9.46 -19.77 32.91
C PRO A 155 8.20 -19.79 32.05
N VAL A 156 7.05 -19.50 32.67
CA VAL A 156 5.73 -19.57 32.03
C VAL A 156 4.95 -18.28 32.23
N ILE A 157 4.22 -17.85 31.20
CA ILE A 157 3.31 -16.71 31.31
C ILE A 157 2.12 -17.12 32.17
N THR A 158 1.86 -16.38 33.25
CA THR A 158 0.77 -16.63 34.20
C THR A 158 -0.50 -15.91 33.78
N SER A 159 -0.38 -14.67 33.29
CA SER A 159 -1.50 -13.88 32.83
C SER A 159 -1.11 -12.82 31.81
N ILE A 160 -2.05 -12.50 30.92
CA ILE A 160 -1.97 -11.35 30.01
C ILE A 160 -3.22 -10.52 30.29
N VAL A 161 -3.01 -9.30 30.81
CA VAL A 161 -4.09 -8.37 31.15
C VAL A 161 -4.03 -7.20 30.19
N ARG A 162 -5.18 -6.92 29.55
CA ARG A 162 -5.35 -5.72 28.72
C ARG A 162 -6.10 -4.66 29.51
N TYR A 163 -5.66 -3.42 29.36
CA TYR A 163 -6.30 -2.27 29.98
C TYR A 163 -6.98 -1.37 28.94
N PRO A 164 -8.21 -0.89 29.25
CA PRO A 164 -9.02 -1.23 30.43
C PRO A 164 -9.62 -2.66 30.32
N THR A 165 -9.77 -3.33 31.47
CA THR A 165 -10.17 -4.73 31.55
C THR A 165 -11.54 -4.97 30.89
N GLY A 166 -11.61 -5.95 29.98
CA GLY A 166 -12.87 -6.36 29.36
C GLY A 166 -13.25 -5.62 28.08
N SER A 167 -12.36 -4.77 27.53
CA SER A 167 -12.53 -4.17 26.21
C SER A 167 -11.24 -4.21 25.40
N GLU A 168 -11.36 -4.44 24.10
CA GLU A 168 -10.35 -4.05 23.13
C GLU A 168 -10.49 -2.52 23.02
N TYR A 169 -9.53 -1.72 23.49
CA TYR A 169 -9.70 -0.26 23.37
C TYR A 169 -9.41 0.18 21.93
N TYR A 170 -10.52 0.31 21.21
CA TYR A 170 -10.66 0.97 19.94
C TYR A 170 -10.81 2.47 20.20
N TYR A 171 -9.85 3.29 19.80
CA TYR A 171 -10.24 4.63 19.37
C TYR A 171 -10.77 4.49 17.94
N HIS A 172 -12.07 4.29 17.82
CA HIS A 172 -12.72 4.53 16.55
C HIS A 172 -14.11 5.10 16.70
N TYR A 173 -14.43 5.90 15.70
CA TYR A 173 -15.70 6.55 15.55
C TYR A 173 -16.59 5.72 14.62
N ILE A 174 -16.76 4.40 14.86
CA ILE A 174 -18.00 3.58 14.62
C ILE A 174 -17.73 2.07 14.42
N ASP A 175 -18.27 1.27 15.34
CA ASP A 175 -18.94 -0.05 15.31
C ASP A 175 -18.61 -1.19 14.30
N SER A 176 -17.66 -1.10 13.37
CA SER A 176 -17.26 -2.26 12.55
C SER A 176 -15.82 -2.21 12.07
N ILE A 177 -14.93 -2.66 12.94
CA ILE A 177 -13.48 -2.48 12.83
C ILE A 177 -12.82 -3.86 12.87
N PRO A 178 -11.76 -4.11 12.11
CA PRO A 178 -10.90 -5.25 12.36
C PRO A 178 -10.36 -5.22 13.80
N SER A 179 -10.53 -6.32 14.53
CA SER A 179 -9.91 -6.48 15.85
C SER A 179 -8.40 -6.32 15.76
N SER A 180 -7.76 -6.01 16.90
CA SER A 180 -6.31 -5.93 16.99
C SER A 180 -5.66 -7.18 16.37
N VAL A 181 -4.60 -6.97 15.59
CA VAL A 181 -3.80 -8.10 15.06
C VAL A 181 -3.07 -8.81 16.21
N TYR A 182 -2.85 -8.11 17.33
CA TYR A 182 -2.12 -8.59 18.48
C TYR A 182 -3.07 -9.18 19.51
N THR A 183 -3.52 -10.42 19.29
CA THR A 183 -4.28 -11.21 20.26
C THR A 183 -3.40 -11.73 21.39
N ASP A 184 -3.97 -12.12 22.54
CA ASP A 184 -3.21 -12.68 23.67
C ASP A 184 -2.40 -13.91 23.25
N THR A 185 -3.02 -14.79 22.45
CA THR A 185 -2.34 -15.95 21.87
C THR A 185 -1.17 -15.56 20.97
N SER A 186 -1.30 -14.48 20.18
CA SER A 186 -0.19 -14.02 19.33
C SER A 186 0.98 -13.49 20.15
N ILE A 187 0.71 -12.83 21.28
CA ILE A 187 1.71 -12.30 22.21
C ILE A 187 2.40 -13.44 22.93
N GLU A 188 1.64 -14.40 23.47
CA GLU A 188 2.18 -15.60 24.11
C GLU A 188 3.08 -16.39 23.16
N ASN A 189 2.62 -16.64 21.93
CA ASN A 189 3.42 -17.31 20.90
C ASN A 189 4.70 -16.52 20.57
N TYR A 190 4.63 -15.18 20.53
CA TYR A 190 5.79 -14.35 20.26
C TYR A 190 6.83 -14.42 21.40
N MET A 191 6.37 -14.39 22.66
CA MET A 191 7.25 -14.38 23.84
C MET A 191 7.85 -15.76 24.16
N THR A 192 7.27 -16.85 23.64
CA THR A 192 7.75 -18.22 23.84
C THR A 192 8.39 -18.86 22.59
N ALA A 193 8.40 -18.15 21.46
CA ALA A 193 8.94 -18.66 20.20
C ALA A 193 10.47 -18.84 20.22
N ASN A 194 10.97 -19.84 19.50
CA ASN A 194 12.40 -20.02 19.21
C ASN A 194 13.31 -20.09 20.45
N GLY A 195 12.80 -20.56 21.59
CA GLY A 195 13.58 -20.70 22.82
C GLY A 195 13.80 -19.39 23.57
N THR A 196 12.99 -18.36 23.31
CA THR A 196 12.92 -17.17 24.16
C THR A 196 12.34 -17.53 25.53
N THR A 197 12.88 -16.91 26.57
CA THR A 197 12.36 -17.02 27.93
C THR A 197 11.40 -15.85 28.15
N PRO A 198 10.11 -16.10 28.46
CA PRO A 198 9.19 -15.01 28.78
C PRO A 198 9.68 -14.27 30.04
N VAL A 199 9.38 -12.98 30.11
CA VAL A 199 9.72 -12.10 31.23
C VAL A 199 8.57 -11.12 31.43
N ASP A 200 8.42 -10.66 32.67
CA ASP A 200 7.42 -9.65 33.00
C ASP A 200 7.59 -8.39 32.16
N SER A 201 6.52 -8.01 31.47
CA SER A 201 6.56 -6.98 30.44
C SER A 201 5.28 -6.16 30.41
N GLY A 202 5.42 -4.84 30.38
CA GLY A 202 4.35 -3.94 29.96
C GLY A 202 4.52 -3.56 28.49
N LEU A 203 3.44 -3.56 27.71
CA LEU A 203 3.45 -3.24 26.28
C LEU A 203 2.44 -2.13 25.97
N LEU A 204 2.86 -1.18 25.14
CA LEU A 204 2.01 -0.21 24.46
C LEU A 204 1.99 -0.57 22.98
N ILE A 205 0.80 -0.87 22.45
CA ILE A 205 0.58 -1.18 21.04
C ILE A 205 -0.31 -0.10 20.45
N ILE A 206 0.13 0.48 19.35
CA ILE A 206 -0.63 1.47 18.58
C ILE A 206 -0.81 0.92 17.17
N GLU A 207 -2.06 0.82 16.71
CA GLU A 207 -2.42 0.36 15.37
C GLU A 207 -3.28 1.41 14.67
N ILE A 208 -3.01 1.72 13.42
CA ILE A 208 -3.81 2.62 12.59
C ILE A 208 -4.33 1.84 11.39
N TYR A 209 -5.64 1.92 11.17
CA TYR A 209 -6.32 1.50 9.96
C TYR A 209 -6.82 2.72 9.20
N TYR A 210 -6.23 3.02 8.05
CA TYR A 210 -6.55 4.22 7.27
C TYR A 210 -7.07 3.85 5.88
N SER A 211 -8.24 4.36 5.53
CA SER A 211 -8.94 4.11 4.27
C SER A 211 -8.46 5.06 3.17
N TYR A 212 -7.44 4.65 2.41
CA TYR A 212 -6.89 5.46 1.32
C TYR A 212 -7.80 5.49 0.08
N GLU A 213 -8.35 6.66 -0.24
CA GLU A 213 -9.29 6.85 -1.36
C GLU A 213 -8.65 7.23 -2.71
N GLY A 214 -7.35 7.51 -2.73
CA GLY A 214 -6.67 8.02 -3.91
C GLY A 214 -6.59 9.54 -3.93
N THR A 215 -5.40 10.05 -4.29
CA THR A 215 -5.11 11.49 -4.27
C THR A 215 -5.45 12.17 -5.59
N LEU A 216 -5.24 11.50 -6.73
CA LEU A 216 -5.45 12.10 -8.05
C LEU A 216 -6.90 12.03 -8.56
N GLY A 217 -7.73 11.13 -8.01
CA GLY A 217 -9.13 10.98 -8.39
C GLY A 217 -9.37 10.60 -9.85
N LEU A 218 -8.45 9.84 -10.46
CA LEU A 218 -8.51 9.52 -11.88
C LEU A 218 -9.55 8.41 -12.17
N PRO A 219 -10.30 8.47 -13.28
CA PRO A 219 -11.35 7.48 -13.56
C PRO A 219 -10.85 6.03 -13.64
N TRP A 220 -9.61 5.81 -14.08
CA TRP A 220 -9.02 4.48 -14.19
C TRP A 220 -8.40 3.96 -12.89
N THR A 221 -8.19 4.82 -11.89
CA THR A 221 -7.76 4.41 -10.53
C THR A 221 -8.94 4.17 -9.60
N ALA A 222 -10.12 4.70 -9.91
CA ALA A 222 -11.36 4.55 -9.13
C ALA A 222 -11.72 3.11 -8.72
N PRO A 223 -11.48 2.06 -9.54
CA PRO A 223 -11.73 0.68 -9.12
C PRO A 223 -10.86 0.22 -7.94
N PHE A 224 -9.72 0.86 -7.70
CA PHE A 224 -8.74 0.49 -6.68
C PHE A 224 -8.75 1.45 -5.49
N PHE A 225 -8.96 2.74 -5.77
CA PHE A 225 -8.95 3.81 -4.79
C PHE A 225 -10.10 4.77 -5.10
N SER A 226 -11.13 4.78 -4.24
CA SER A 226 -12.21 5.76 -4.30
C SER A 226 -12.90 5.91 -2.95
N ASN A 227 -13.72 6.95 -2.80
CA ASN A 227 -14.63 7.12 -1.66
C ASN A 227 -15.47 5.87 -1.36
N SER A 228 -15.95 5.19 -2.40
CA SER A 228 -16.79 3.98 -2.28
C SER A 228 -15.99 2.68 -2.16
N ASN A 229 -14.70 2.70 -2.50
CA ASN A 229 -13.81 1.54 -2.44
C ASN A 229 -12.39 2.01 -2.07
N PRO A 230 -12.17 2.41 -0.82
CA PRO A 230 -10.85 2.82 -0.36
C PRO A 230 -9.95 1.59 -0.14
N ALA A 231 -8.65 1.77 -0.34
CA ALA A 231 -7.66 0.76 0.02
C ALA A 231 -7.26 0.91 1.48
N MET A 232 -7.43 -0.15 2.28
CA MET A 232 -7.05 -0.15 3.69
C MET A 232 -5.52 -0.17 3.84
N LEU A 233 -4.97 0.84 4.51
CA LEU A 233 -3.59 0.88 4.96
C LEU A 233 -3.53 0.54 6.44
N TYR A 234 -2.61 -0.34 6.82
CA TYR A 234 -2.38 -0.75 8.21
C TYR A 234 -0.96 -0.41 8.63
N ALA A 235 -0.81 0.34 9.71
CA ALA A 235 0.48 0.63 10.34
C ALA A 235 0.40 0.33 11.84
N SER A 236 1.44 -0.28 12.39
CA SER A 236 1.49 -0.56 13.82
C SER A 236 2.88 -0.30 14.40
N THR A 237 2.89 0.01 15.70
CA THR A 237 4.11 0.09 16.51
C THR A 237 3.85 -0.51 17.89
N ILE A 238 4.82 -1.28 18.37
CA ILE A 238 4.85 -1.82 19.73
C ILE A 238 6.03 -1.17 20.46
N MET A 239 5.81 -0.73 21.70
CA MET A 239 6.88 -0.29 22.60
C MET A 239 6.71 -0.88 23.99
N PRO A 240 7.83 -1.10 24.72
CA PRO A 240 7.74 -1.42 26.13
C PRO A 240 7.15 -0.24 26.89
N LEU A 241 6.24 -0.53 27.80
CA LEU A 241 5.60 0.43 28.69
C LEU A 241 5.92 0.04 30.13
N VAL A 242 6.96 0.65 30.69
CA VAL A 242 7.52 0.25 31.99
C VAL A 242 6.47 0.37 33.11
N ALA A 243 5.60 1.37 33.02
CA ALA A 243 4.55 1.59 34.00
C ALA A 243 3.45 0.51 34.01
N ALA A 244 3.35 -0.31 32.95
CA ALA A 244 2.41 -1.43 32.84
C ALA A 244 3.04 -2.79 33.07
N LYS A 245 4.31 -2.83 33.49
CA LYS A 245 4.91 -4.06 33.99
C LYS A 245 4.22 -4.45 35.31
N PRO A 246 3.82 -5.73 35.50
CA PRO A 246 3.24 -6.20 36.75
C PRO A 246 4.20 -6.13 37.93
#